data_AF-A0A6L7ZUQ3-F1
#
_entry.id   AF-A0A6L7ZUQ3-F1
#
_cell.length_a   1.000
_cell.length_b   1.000
_cell.length_c   1.000
_cell.angle_alpha   90.00
_cell.angle_beta   90.00
_cell.angle_gamma   90.00
#
_symmetry.space_group_name_H-M   'P 1'
#
loop_
_entity.id
_entity.type
_entity.pdbx_description
1 polymer ?
#
loop_
_entity_poly.entity_id
_entity_poly.type
_entity_poly.pdbx_seq_one_letter_code
_entity_poly.pdbx_strand_id
1 'polypeptide(L)'
;MRPAWLATGTMADLDPEKKTPDLVYLAAHLALRQMAREICRKKFDPASTEAGPGQGNLFSGQLQTRYPAAHKRGEDPEYVVLDHLTAKDVKFNVRRLRREAGAKLRHADALEAWGDEQFAENGKRKRKAA
;
A
#
# COMPACT_ATOMS: atom_id res chain seq x y z
N MET A 1 4.57 -22.09 -29.12
CA MET A 1 4.31 -22.65 -27.78
C MET A 1 2.82 -22.48 -27.48
N ARG A 2 2.08 -23.55 -27.18
CA ARG A 2 0.61 -23.45 -26.94
C ARG A 2 0.34 -23.23 -25.44
N PRO A 3 -0.49 -22.25 -25.05
CA PRO A 3 -0.78 -21.97 -23.63
C PRO A 3 -1.30 -23.17 -22.84
N ALA A 4 -2.12 -24.01 -23.48
CA ALA A 4 -2.64 -25.22 -22.88
C ALA A 4 -1.52 -26.20 -22.46
N TRP A 5 -0.47 -26.31 -23.28
CA TRP A 5 0.64 -27.23 -23.00
C TRP A 5 1.48 -26.79 -21.80
N LEU A 6 1.71 -25.48 -21.67
CA LEU A 6 2.35 -24.88 -20.49
C LEU A 6 1.53 -25.13 -19.23
N ALA A 7 0.22 -24.90 -19.29
CA ALA A 7 -0.67 -25.13 -18.14
C ALA A 7 -0.61 -26.58 -17.67
N THR A 8 -0.68 -27.54 -18.60
CA THR A 8 -0.58 -28.97 -18.28
C THR A 8 0.78 -29.34 -17.67
N GLY A 9 1.88 -28.81 -18.20
CA GLY A 9 3.22 -29.03 -17.63
C GLY A 9 3.34 -28.47 -16.21
N THR A 10 2.93 -27.21 -16.01
CA THR A 10 2.99 -26.58 -14.68
C THR A 10 2.11 -27.28 -13.65
N MET A 11 0.97 -27.83 -14.06
CA MET A 11 0.10 -28.61 -13.17
C MET A 11 0.75 -29.93 -12.77
N ALA A 12 1.45 -30.59 -13.70
CA ALA A 12 2.19 -31.82 -13.42
C ALA A 12 3.42 -31.56 -12.54
N ASP A 13 4.04 -30.39 -12.63
CA ASP A 13 5.16 -30.02 -11.75
C ASP A 13 4.69 -29.68 -10.32
N LEU A 14 3.54 -29.01 -10.20
CA LEU A 14 2.99 -28.57 -8.90
C LEU A 14 2.28 -29.69 -8.14
N ASP A 15 1.64 -30.62 -8.85
CA ASP A 15 0.99 -31.80 -8.27
C ASP A 15 1.23 -33.04 -9.16
N PRO A 16 2.44 -33.63 -9.08
CA PRO A 16 2.81 -34.79 -9.90
C PRO A 16 1.90 -36.00 -9.70
N GLU A 17 1.37 -36.15 -8.49
CA GLU A 17 0.51 -37.28 -8.09
C GLU A 17 -0.98 -37.00 -8.25
N LYS A 18 -1.35 -35.78 -8.68
CA LYS A 18 -2.75 -35.32 -8.83
C LYS A 18 -3.58 -35.51 -7.56
N LYS A 19 -2.99 -35.31 -6.39
CA LYS A 19 -3.65 -35.45 -5.09
C LYS A 19 -4.70 -34.36 -4.86
N THR A 20 -4.46 -33.14 -5.34
CA THR A 20 -5.30 -31.96 -5.07
C THR A 20 -5.36 -30.99 -6.26
N PRO A 21 -5.83 -31.45 -7.44
CA PRO A 21 -5.81 -30.64 -8.66
C PRO A 21 -6.60 -29.32 -8.55
N ASP A 22 -7.72 -29.33 -7.81
CA ASP A 22 -8.57 -28.15 -7.65
C ASP A 22 -7.89 -27.04 -6.82
N LEU A 23 -7.13 -27.42 -5.79
CA LEU A 23 -6.39 -26.47 -4.96
C LEU A 23 -5.23 -25.83 -5.72
N VAL A 24 -4.54 -26.61 -6.54
CA VAL A 24 -3.46 -26.12 -7.40
C VAL A 24 -4.00 -25.14 -8.44
N TYR A 25 -5.15 -25.46 -9.04
CA TYR A 25 -5.84 -24.56 -9.96
C TYR A 25 -6.24 -23.25 -9.30
N LEU A 26 -6.83 -23.30 -8.10
CA LEU A 26 -7.18 -22.13 -7.33
C LEU A 26 -5.94 -21.27 -6.99
N ALA A 27 -4.86 -21.90 -6.53
CA ALA A 27 -3.62 -21.24 -6.18
C ALA A 27 -2.98 -20.53 -7.39
N ALA A 28 -2.92 -21.21 -8.54
CA ALA A 28 -2.42 -20.63 -9.79
C ALA A 28 -3.28 -19.44 -10.24
N HIS A 29 -4.60 -19.54 -10.13
CA HIS A 29 -5.51 -18.46 -10.48
C HIS A 29 -5.35 -17.23 -9.56
N LEU A 30 -5.15 -17.44 -8.26
CA LEU A 30 -4.89 -16.37 -7.31
C LEU A 30 -3.52 -15.70 -7.54
N ALA A 31 -2.48 -16.49 -7.84
CA ALA A 31 -1.17 -15.97 -8.19
C ALA A 31 -1.19 -15.11 -9.47
N LEU A 32 -1.91 -15.56 -10.50
CA LEU A 32 -2.13 -14.78 -11.73
C LEU A 32 -2.86 -13.46 -11.45
N ARG A 33 -3.90 -13.48 -10.61
CA ARG A 33 -4.58 -12.24 -10.18
C ARG A 33 -3.63 -11.30 -9.45
N GLN A 34 -2.74 -11.81 -8.60
CA GLN A 34 -1.78 -10.99 -7.88
C GLN A 34 -0.76 -10.34 -8.83
N MET A 35 -0.19 -11.11 -9.76
CA MET A 35 0.71 -10.57 -10.79
C MET A 35 0.02 -9.52 -11.66
N ALA A 36 -1.23 -9.76 -12.07
CA ALA A 36 -2.01 -8.80 -12.82
C ALA A 36 -2.24 -7.50 -12.04
N ARG A 37 -2.55 -7.58 -10.73
CA ARG A 37 -2.68 -6.40 -9.86
C ARG A 37 -1.39 -5.60 -9.79
N GLU A 38 -0.23 -6.24 -9.70
CA GLU A 38 1.05 -5.54 -9.66
C GLU A 38 1.36 -4.82 -10.98
N ILE A 39 1.09 -5.46 -12.11
CA ILE A 39 1.25 -4.87 -13.44
C ILE A 39 0.32 -3.67 -13.60
N CYS A 40 -0.96 -3.83 -13.25
CA CYS A 40 -1.94 -2.75 -13.32
C CYS A 40 -1.59 -1.62 -12.35
N ARG A 41 -1.14 -1.93 -11.12
CA ARG A 41 -0.69 -0.93 -10.15
C ARG A 41 0.43 -0.07 -10.72
N LYS A 42 1.43 -0.66 -11.38
CA LYS A 42 2.53 0.08 -12.04
C LYS A 42 2.04 1.00 -13.17
N LYS A 43 1.05 0.55 -13.95
CA LYS A 43 0.49 1.34 -15.08
C LYS A 43 -0.36 2.52 -14.64
N PHE A 44 -0.98 2.44 -13.47
CA PHE A 44 -1.82 3.50 -12.91
C PHE A 44 -1.19 4.16 -11.68
N ASP A 45 0.12 3.99 -11.49
CA ASP A 45 0.86 4.65 -10.42
C ASP A 45 1.06 6.12 -10.81
N PRO A 46 0.43 7.08 -10.11
CA PRO A 46 0.63 8.51 -10.37
C PRO A 46 2.08 8.97 -10.14
N ALA A 47 2.94 8.11 -9.57
CA ALA A 47 4.36 8.36 -9.34
C ALA A 47 5.31 7.83 -10.44
N SER A 48 4.81 7.31 -11.56
CA SER A 48 5.67 6.71 -12.61
C SER A 48 6.43 7.70 -13.52
N THR A 49 6.59 8.95 -13.08
CA THR A 49 7.75 9.75 -13.48
C THR A 49 8.81 9.59 -12.38
N GLU A 50 9.74 8.63 -12.57
CA GLU A 50 11.02 8.51 -11.86
C GLU A 50 10.97 8.64 -10.31
N ALA A 51 10.70 7.54 -9.60
CA ALA A 51 10.96 7.45 -8.16
C ALA A 51 12.04 6.40 -7.88
N GLY A 52 13.30 6.86 -7.81
CA GLY A 52 14.44 6.10 -7.26
C GLY A 52 14.31 5.84 -5.75
N PRO A 53 15.35 5.28 -5.09
CA PRO A 53 15.29 4.70 -3.74
C PRO A 53 15.27 5.74 -2.60
N GLY A 54 14.52 6.83 -2.79
CA GLY A 54 13.94 7.62 -1.72
C GLY A 54 12.45 7.55 -1.93
N GLN A 55 11.73 6.92 -1.02
CA GLN A 55 10.26 6.82 -1.01
C GLN A 55 9.69 8.23 -1.26
N GLY A 56 9.36 8.52 -2.52
CA GLY A 56 9.08 9.86 -2.99
C GLY A 56 7.99 10.46 -2.12
N ASN A 57 8.16 11.73 -1.74
CA ASN A 57 7.17 12.48 -0.96
C ASN A 57 5.79 12.21 -1.58
N LEU A 58 4.92 11.50 -0.86
CA LEU A 58 3.61 11.06 -1.36
C LEU A 58 2.74 12.24 -1.84
N PHE A 59 3.14 13.45 -1.45
CA PHE A 59 2.67 14.73 -1.94
C PHE A 59 3.89 15.58 -2.30
N SER A 60 4.16 15.76 -3.60
CA SER A 60 5.24 16.61 -4.13
C SER A 60 5.02 18.12 -3.92
N GLY A 61 4.11 18.49 -3.01
CA GLY A 61 3.54 19.84 -2.90
C GLY A 61 2.50 20.17 -3.98
N GLN A 62 2.26 19.27 -4.93
CA GLN A 62 1.26 19.43 -5.98
C GLN A 62 -0.07 18.76 -5.61
N LEU A 63 -1.17 19.26 -6.19
CA LEU A 63 -2.48 18.64 -6.06
C LEU A 63 -2.52 17.32 -6.84
N GLN A 64 -3.28 16.35 -6.32
CA GLN A 64 -3.52 15.08 -7.01
C GLN A 64 -4.54 15.28 -8.13
N THR A 65 -4.46 14.45 -9.17
CA THR A 65 -5.42 14.48 -10.30
C THR A 65 -6.84 14.12 -9.86
N ARG A 66 -6.98 13.27 -8.82
CA ARG A 66 -8.27 12.77 -8.34
C ARG A 66 -8.32 12.74 -6.82
N TYR A 67 -9.51 12.99 -6.28
CA TYR A 67 -9.81 12.96 -4.86
C TYR A 67 -11.15 12.24 -4.62
N PRO A 68 -11.35 11.64 -3.45
CA PRO A 68 -12.65 11.06 -3.12
C PRO A 68 -13.70 12.16 -2.91
N ALA A 69 -14.91 11.93 -3.44
CA ALA A 69 -16.09 12.70 -3.12
C ALA A 69 -16.45 12.52 -1.64
N ALA A 70 -17.14 13.50 -1.05
CA ALA A 70 -17.64 13.43 0.30
C ALA A 70 -18.71 12.34 0.43
N HIS A 71 -18.39 11.30 1.18
CA HIS A 71 -19.23 10.14 1.42
C HIS A 71 -19.43 9.90 2.92
N LYS A 72 -20.43 9.11 3.29
CA LYS A 72 -20.65 8.70 4.67
C LYS A 72 -19.79 7.48 5.02
N ARG A 73 -19.60 7.26 6.32
CA ARG A 73 -18.86 6.09 6.81
C ARG A 73 -19.59 4.81 6.41
N GLY A 74 -18.90 3.92 5.71
CA GLY A 74 -19.45 2.65 5.23
C GLY A 74 -19.92 2.69 3.77
N GLU A 75 -19.91 3.86 3.13
CA GLU A 75 -20.10 3.98 1.68
C GLU A 75 -18.75 3.80 0.97
N ASP A 76 -18.78 3.20 -0.22
CA ASP A 76 -17.58 3.09 -1.05
C ASP A 76 -17.18 4.49 -1.59
N PRO A 77 -15.89 4.87 -1.45
CA PRO A 77 -15.44 6.19 -1.88
C PRO A 77 -15.40 6.26 -3.42
N GLU A 78 -16.23 7.11 -4.00
CA GLU A 78 -16.12 7.49 -5.41
C GLU A 78 -15.03 8.54 -5.59
N TYR A 79 -14.15 8.35 -6.58
CA TYR A 79 -13.06 9.29 -6.88
C TYR A 79 -13.43 10.18 -8.06
N VAL A 80 -13.37 11.50 -7.86
CA VAL A 80 -13.62 12.52 -8.89
C VAL A 80 -12.32 13.23 -9.25
N VAL A 81 -12.24 13.72 -10.48
CA VAL A 81 -11.13 14.57 -10.95
C VAL A 81 -11.16 15.92 -10.23
N LEU A 82 -10.00 16.56 -10.12
CA LEU A 82 -9.82 17.84 -9.42
C LEU A 82 -10.85 18.89 -9.86
N ASP A 83 -11.10 19.00 -11.16
CA ASP A 83 -12.01 20.00 -11.74
C ASP A 83 -13.49 19.74 -11.44
N HIS A 84 -13.84 18.55 -10.96
CA HIS A 84 -15.21 18.17 -10.59
C HIS A 84 -15.43 18.11 -9.07
N LEU A 85 -14.45 18.52 -8.26
CA LEU A 85 -14.64 18.61 -6.82
C LEU A 85 -15.63 19.72 -6.45
N THR A 86 -16.62 19.38 -5.63
CA THR A 86 -17.45 20.40 -4.99
C THR A 86 -16.73 21.00 -3.78
N ALA A 87 -17.19 22.16 -3.32
CA ALA A 87 -16.67 22.79 -2.10
C ALA A 87 -16.82 21.88 -0.85
N LYS A 88 -17.84 21.00 -0.83
CA LYS A 88 -18.01 20.02 0.24
C LYS A 88 -16.92 18.95 0.20
N ASP A 89 -16.59 18.47 -1.00
CA ASP A 89 -15.53 17.47 -1.21
C ASP A 89 -14.16 18.01 -0.85
N VAL A 90 -13.88 19.27 -1.20
CA VAL A 90 -12.63 19.94 -0.80
C VAL A 90 -12.50 19.99 0.72
N LYS A 91 -13.54 20.46 1.43
CA LYS A 91 -13.54 20.51 2.90
C LYS A 91 -13.39 19.12 3.53
N PHE A 92 -14.03 18.11 2.95
CA PHE A 92 -13.92 16.73 3.38
C PHE A 92 -12.46 16.23 3.25
N ASN A 93 -11.85 16.40 2.08
CA ASN A 93 -10.49 15.97 1.80
C ASN A 93 -9.45 16.70 2.68
N VAL A 94 -9.57 18.03 2.82
CA VAL A 94 -8.69 18.82 3.69
C VAL A 94 -8.76 18.33 5.14
N ARG A 95 -9.97 18.11 5.67
CA ARG A 95 -10.14 17.61 7.04
C ARG A 95 -9.54 16.20 7.20
N ARG A 96 -9.75 15.33 6.21
CA ARG A 96 -9.17 13.98 6.20
C ARG A 96 -7.64 14.03 6.23
N LEU A 97 -7.02 14.79 5.34
CA LEU A 97 -5.56 14.94 5.26
C LEU A 97 -4.97 15.50 6.56
N ARG A 98 -5.59 16.52 7.15
CA ARG A 98 -5.16 17.07 8.46
C ARG A 98 -5.25 16.04 9.58
N ARG A 99 -6.30 15.20 9.59
CA ARG A 99 -6.44 14.13 10.58
C ARG A 99 -5.37 13.07 10.43
N GLU A 100 -5.08 12.65 9.20
CA GLU A 100 -4.01 11.70 8.91
C GLU A 100 -2.64 12.26 9.31
N ALA A 101 -2.35 13.53 8.98
CA ALA A 101 -1.13 14.20 9.40
C ALA A 101 -1.00 14.25 10.94
N GLY A 102 -2.06 14.64 11.65
CA GLY A 102 -2.06 14.66 13.10
C GLY A 102 -1.89 13.28 13.74
N ALA A 103 -2.40 12.21 13.11
CA ALA A 103 -2.17 10.84 13.57
C ALA A 103 -0.71 10.41 13.38
N LYS A 104 -0.10 10.76 12.24
CA LYS A 104 1.32 10.49 11.97
C LYS A 104 2.24 11.23 12.93
N LEU A 105 1.95 12.50 13.23
CA LEU A 105 2.71 13.29 14.21
C LEU A 105 2.66 12.63 15.60
N ARG A 106 1.46 12.31 16.11
CA ARG A 106 1.34 11.61 17.40
C ARG A 106 2.09 10.27 17.45
N HIS A 107 2.12 9.54 16.33
CA HIS A 107 2.89 8.31 16.24
C HIS A 107 4.39 8.57 16.24
N ALA A 108 4.85 9.64 15.59
CA ALA A 108 6.25 10.06 15.63
C ALA A 108 6.66 10.45 17.05
N ASP A 109 5.84 11.24 17.75
CA ASP A 109 6.09 11.63 19.14
C ASP A 109 6.17 10.40 20.07
N ALA A 110 5.26 9.44 19.89
CA ALA A 110 5.27 8.19 20.65
C ALA A 110 6.53 7.34 20.36
N LEU A 111 6.99 7.33 19.10
CA LEU A 111 8.20 6.62 18.70
C LEU A 111 9.46 7.28 19.28
N GLU A 112 9.50 8.62 19.31
CA GLU A 112 10.58 9.40 19.93
C GLU A 112 10.64 9.12 21.43
N ALA A 113 9.51 9.21 22.14
CA ALA A 113 9.43 8.90 23.56
C ALA A 113 9.89 7.47 23.89
N TRP A 114 9.44 6.47 23.11
CA TRP A 114 9.91 5.09 23.25
C TRP A 114 11.42 4.97 22.99
N GLY A 115 11.93 5.67 21.97
CA GLY A 115 13.36 5.70 21.65
C GLY A 115 14.18 6.27 22.80
N ASP A 116 13.75 7.39 23.37
CA ASP A 116 14.41 8.02 24.51
C ASP A 116 14.49 7.09 25.72
N GLU A 117 13.42 6.37 26.04
CA GLU A 117 13.42 5.38 27.13
C GLU A 117 14.40 4.23 26.86
N GLN A 118 14.33 3.61 25.69
CA GLN A 118 15.14 2.44 25.35
C GLN A 118 16.63 2.77 25.23
N PHE A 119 16.97 3.90 24.61
CA PHE A 119 18.36 4.29 24.39
C PHE A 119 18.98 5.03 25.58
N ALA A 120 18.18 5.68 26.44
CA ALA A 120 18.68 6.19 27.72
C ALA A 120 19.01 5.06 28.71
N GLU A 121 18.21 3.98 28.75
CA GLU A 121 18.49 2.81 29.60
C GLU A 121 19.71 2.02 29.13
N ASN A 122 19.91 1.87 27.82
CA ASN A 122 21.11 1.23 27.28
C ASN A 122 22.39 2.02 27.57
N GLY A 123 22.32 3.36 27.60
CA GLY A 123 23.42 4.21 28.04
C GLY A 123 23.75 4.06 29.54
N LYS A 124 22.73 3.89 30.39
CA LYS A 124 22.90 3.67 31.84
C LYS A 124 23.46 2.28 32.15
N ARG A 125 23.03 1.23 31.42
CA ARG A 125 23.57 -0.13 31.57
C ARG A 125 25.06 -0.22 31.21
N LYS A 126 25.51 0.47 30.15
CA LYS A 126 26.93 0.51 29.76
C LYS A 126 27.84 1.21 30.79
N ARG A 127 27.33 2.21 31.51
CA ARG A 127 28.11 2.96 32.53
C ARG A 127 28.24 2.25 33.88
N LYS A 128 27.37 1.29 34.19
CA LYS A 128 27.44 0.47 35.43
C LYS A 128 28.35 -0.76 35.31
N ALA A 129 28.77 -1.09 34.09
CA ALA A 129 29.62 -2.24 33.77
C ALA A 129 31.08 -1.86 33.45
N ALA A 130 31.44 -0.59 33.64
CA ALA A 130 32.80 -0.05 33.59
C ALA A 130 33.17 0.46 34.99
#